data_AF-A0A357TAI9-F1
#
_entry.id   AF-A0A357TAI9-F1
#
_cell.length_a   1.000
_cell.length_b   1.000
_cell.length_c   1.000
_cell.angle_alpha   90.00
_cell.angle_beta   90.00
_cell.angle_gamma   90.00
#
_symmetry.space_group_name_H-M   'P 1'
#
loop_
_entity.id
_entity.type
_entity.pdbx_description
1 polymer ?
#
loop_
_entity_poly.entity_id
_entity_poly.type
_entity_poly.pdbx_seq_one_letter_code
_entity_poly.pdbx_strand_id
1 'polypeptide(L)'
;MCWERSIPYNRFLGAKLVALVCGSNEVREMFRKKYAGRKTVIQNKKKKPELVMIDTMGAFGKTPIYNRLKGWKFVGYTKGYTHYHFSANGLYEKIVEVVENSPYSDILHSYKYGQGANWKMRVVKKGLEILGLPSRKLLNIGFSRGYYIYPLAANWKEFLRMETDSIKPFDLPFSDLVNHWWERWLSKRL
;
A
#
# COMPACT_ATOMS: atom_id res chain seq x y z
N MET A 1 -10.97 23.14 14.35
CA MET A 1 -9.74 22.58 14.96
C MET A 1 -8.66 22.53 13.89
N CYS A 2 -7.66 23.40 14.00
CA CYS A 2 -6.65 23.74 13.00
C CYS A 2 -5.77 22.55 12.57
N TRP A 3 -6.02 21.98 11.38
CA TRP A 3 -5.04 21.10 10.70
C TRP A 3 -4.88 21.41 9.19
N GLU A 4 -5.55 22.43 8.65
CA GLU A 4 -5.48 22.72 7.20
C GLU A 4 -4.35 23.69 6.79
N ARG A 5 -3.63 24.29 7.74
CA ARG A 5 -2.66 25.38 7.44
C ARG A 5 -1.25 25.21 8.00
N SER A 6 -0.90 24.08 8.59
CA SER A 6 0.49 23.82 9.01
C SER A 6 1.15 22.82 8.07
N ILE A 7 1.84 23.35 7.06
CA ILE A 7 3.09 22.88 6.44
C ILE A 7 3.24 23.74 5.16
N PRO A 8 4.34 24.50 4.97
CA PRO A 8 4.51 25.45 3.85
C PRO A 8 4.31 24.84 2.45
N TYR A 9 4.43 23.52 2.33
CA TYR A 9 4.21 22.76 1.09
C TYR A 9 2.75 22.68 0.63
N ASN A 10 1.75 22.90 1.51
CA ASN A 10 0.35 22.93 1.10
C ASN A 10 0.02 24.16 0.24
N ARG A 11 0.67 25.31 0.52
CA ARG A 11 0.52 26.53 -0.29
C ARG A 11 0.83 26.25 -1.76
N PHE A 12 1.91 25.51 -2.02
CA PHE A 12 2.37 25.20 -3.37
C PHE A 12 1.83 23.88 -3.92
N LEU A 13 1.02 23.14 -3.17
CA LEU A 13 0.57 21.80 -3.54
C LEU A 13 1.75 20.85 -3.84
N GLY A 14 2.82 20.92 -3.04
CA GLY A 14 4.03 20.11 -3.24
C GLY A 14 3.78 18.60 -3.18
N ALA A 15 2.79 18.16 -2.39
CA ALA A 15 2.37 16.75 -2.38
C ALA A 15 1.91 16.24 -3.76
N LYS A 16 1.29 17.12 -4.57
CA LYS A 16 0.89 16.78 -5.94
C LYS A 16 2.09 16.64 -6.87
N LEU A 17 3.11 17.49 -6.69
CA LEU A 17 4.36 17.37 -7.43
C LEU A 17 5.00 16.02 -7.13
N VAL A 18 5.19 15.69 -5.85
CA VAL A 18 5.79 14.42 -5.41
C VAL A 18 5.02 13.23 -6.02
N ALA A 19 3.70 13.21 -5.89
CA ALA A 19 2.89 12.15 -6.44
C ALA A 19 2.98 12.04 -7.98
N LEU A 20 3.12 13.14 -8.71
CA LEU A 20 3.31 13.13 -10.16
C LEU A 20 4.68 12.57 -10.53
N VAL A 21 5.75 13.13 -9.96
CA VAL A 21 7.13 12.77 -10.32
C VAL A 21 7.49 11.35 -9.92
N CYS A 22 6.75 10.73 -9.00
CA CYS A 22 6.86 9.29 -8.75
C CYS A 22 6.75 8.45 -10.03
N GLY A 23 5.99 8.91 -11.03
CA GLY A 23 5.85 8.21 -12.31
C GLY A 23 6.96 8.48 -13.32
N SER A 24 7.98 9.29 -12.99
CA SER A 24 8.98 9.71 -13.95
C SER A 24 9.95 8.60 -14.38
N ASN A 25 10.56 8.78 -15.54
CA ASN A 25 11.61 7.89 -16.06
C ASN A 25 12.77 7.73 -15.09
N GLU A 26 13.17 8.82 -14.45
CA GLU A 26 14.26 8.94 -13.49
C GLU A 26 13.94 8.15 -12.23
N VAL A 27 12.71 8.19 -11.72
CA VAL A 27 12.29 7.34 -10.60
C VAL A 27 12.34 5.87 -10.97
N ARG A 28 11.90 5.50 -12.17
CA ARG A 28 12.01 4.12 -12.67
C ARG A 28 13.45 3.66 -12.79
N GLU A 29 14.35 4.53 -13.27
CA GLU A 29 15.77 4.24 -13.38
C GLU A 29 16.45 4.13 -12.01
N MET A 30 16.13 5.02 -11.07
CA MET A 30 16.59 4.93 -9.68
C MET A 30 16.12 3.63 -9.02
N PHE A 31 14.86 3.22 -9.26
CA PHE A 31 14.35 1.94 -8.78
C PHE A 31 15.13 0.77 -9.38
N ARG A 32 15.34 0.77 -10.71
CA ARG A 32 16.11 -0.25 -11.41
C ARG A 32 17.50 -0.40 -10.81
N LYS A 33 18.25 0.71 -10.68
CA LYS A 33 19.59 0.73 -10.08
C LYS A 33 19.60 0.22 -8.63
N LYS A 34 18.64 0.64 -7.80
CA LYS A 34 18.56 0.24 -6.39
C LYS A 34 18.34 -1.25 -6.20
N TYR A 35 17.52 -1.87 -7.05
CA TYR A 35 17.09 -3.26 -6.92
C TYR A 35 17.77 -4.23 -7.90
N ALA A 36 18.58 -3.74 -8.84
CA ALA A 36 19.36 -4.58 -9.74
C ALA A 36 20.27 -5.56 -8.99
N GLY A 37 20.28 -6.82 -9.45
CA GLY A 37 21.14 -7.87 -8.90
C GLY A 37 20.79 -8.38 -7.50
N ARG A 38 19.81 -7.78 -6.80
CA ARG A 38 19.40 -8.22 -5.46
C ARG A 38 18.65 -9.54 -5.50
N LYS A 39 18.97 -10.43 -4.54
CA LYS A 39 18.24 -11.68 -4.31
C LYS A 39 17.14 -11.43 -3.27
N THR A 40 16.00 -12.06 -3.47
CA THR A 40 14.91 -12.02 -2.48
C THR A 40 15.30 -12.81 -1.23
N VAL A 41 14.99 -12.26 -0.05
CA VAL A 41 15.32 -12.90 1.24
C VAL A 41 14.65 -14.28 1.37
N ILE A 42 13.41 -14.41 0.89
CA ILE A 42 12.60 -15.62 1.10
C ILE A 42 12.94 -16.73 0.10
N GLN A 43 13.09 -16.40 -1.19
CA GLN A 43 13.25 -17.41 -2.25
C GLN A 43 14.68 -17.50 -2.78
N ASN A 44 15.58 -16.61 -2.34
CA ASN A 44 16.93 -16.46 -2.87
C ASN A 44 17.00 -16.27 -4.40
N LYS A 45 15.89 -15.83 -5.01
CA LYS A 45 15.77 -15.60 -6.45
C LYS A 45 16.09 -14.16 -6.80
N LYS A 46 16.82 -13.96 -7.89
CA LYS A 46 16.98 -12.64 -8.54
C LYS A 46 15.67 -12.30 -9.24
N LYS A 47 15.08 -11.15 -8.92
CA LYS A 47 13.88 -10.63 -9.60
C LYS A 47 14.26 -9.55 -10.59
N LYS A 48 13.48 -9.43 -11.68
CA LYS A 48 13.60 -8.31 -12.63
C LYS A 48 13.24 -7.02 -11.89
N PRO A 49 14.13 -6.01 -11.84
CA PRO A 49 13.90 -4.76 -11.10
C PRO A 49 13.07 -3.77 -11.91
N GLU A 50 11.98 -4.23 -12.54
CA GLU A 50 11.13 -3.41 -13.40
C GLU A 50 9.97 -2.81 -12.60
N LEU A 51 9.92 -1.48 -12.54
CA LEU A 51 8.83 -0.73 -11.92
C LEU A 51 7.75 -0.43 -12.97
N VAL A 52 6.66 -1.20 -12.94
CA VAL A 52 5.57 -1.10 -13.94
C VAL A 52 4.30 -0.42 -13.42
N MET A 53 4.15 -0.31 -12.10
CA MET A 53 3.01 0.32 -11.45
C MET A 53 3.41 0.76 -10.04
N ILE A 54 2.92 1.92 -9.62
CA ILE A 54 2.98 2.38 -8.24
C ILE A 54 1.56 2.34 -7.67
N ASP A 55 1.40 1.93 -6.42
CA ASP A 55 0.13 2.00 -5.73
C ASP A 55 0.21 2.79 -4.43
N THR A 56 -0.94 3.28 -3.97
CA THR A 56 -1.05 3.96 -2.69
C THR A 56 -2.48 3.90 -2.16
N MET A 57 -2.62 4.20 -0.86
CA MET A 57 -3.90 4.27 -0.18
C MET A 57 -4.09 5.66 0.43
N GLY A 58 -5.30 6.19 0.34
CA GLY A 58 -5.69 7.40 1.07
C GLY A 58 -5.66 7.16 2.59
N ALA A 59 -5.30 8.19 3.35
CA ALA A 59 -5.36 8.12 4.81
C ALA A 59 -6.81 7.99 5.32
N PHE A 60 -7.74 8.73 4.73
CA PHE A 60 -9.16 8.83 5.12
C PHE A 60 -10.07 8.67 3.91
N GLY A 61 -10.24 7.44 3.40
CA GLY A 61 -11.08 7.19 2.22
C GLY A 61 -10.51 7.76 0.92
N LYS A 62 -11.39 8.30 0.06
CA LYS A 62 -11.04 8.81 -1.26
C LYS A 62 -10.47 10.23 -1.12
N THR A 63 -9.18 10.39 -1.40
CA THR A 63 -8.49 11.69 -1.31
C THR A 63 -8.56 12.48 -2.63
N PRO A 64 -8.80 13.80 -2.59
CA PRO A 64 -8.72 14.68 -3.75
C PRO A 64 -7.31 14.78 -4.36
N ILE A 65 -6.25 14.44 -3.61
CA ILE A 65 -4.86 14.55 -4.06
C ILE A 65 -4.67 13.75 -5.35
N TYR A 66 -5.03 12.47 -5.36
CA TYR A 66 -4.81 11.58 -6.50
C TYR A 66 -5.91 11.68 -7.58
N ASN A 67 -7.13 12.09 -7.23
CA ASN A 67 -8.27 12.14 -8.17
C ASN A 67 -8.06 13.08 -9.38
N ARG A 68 -7.17 14.07 -9.27
CA ARG A 68 -6.95 15.11 -10.30
C ARG A 68 -5.52 15.10 -10.86
N LEU A 69 -4.73 14.08 -10.54
CA LEU A 69 -3.35 13.95 -11.02
C LEU A 69 -3.31 13.08 -12.26
N LYS A 70 -2.55 13.53 -13.26
CA LYS A 70 -2.29 12.76 -14.48
C LYS A 70 -1.64 11.42 -14.09
N GLY A 71 -2.09 10.34 -14.72
CA GLY A 71 -1.56 8.99 -14.53
C GLY A 71 -2.13 8.20 -13.34
N TRP A 72 -2.54 8.89 -12.26
CA TRP A 72 -3.19 8.25 -11.13
C TRP A 72 -4.64 7.85 -11.43
N LYS A 73 -5.01 6.63 -11.05
CA LYS A 73 -6.33 6.03 -11.25
C LYS A 73 -6.88 5.52 -9.93
N PHE A 74 -8.10 5.92 -9.61
CA PHE A 74 -8.84 5.33 -8.50
C PHE A 74 -9.32 3.93 -8.87
N VAL A 75 -9.07 2.96 -8.00
CA VAL A 75 -9.45 1.56 -8.22
C VAL A 75 -10.68 1.18 -7.41
N GLY A 76 -10.77 1.65 -6.17
CA GLY A 76 -11.87 1.30 -5.27
C GLY A 76 -11.54 1.56 -3.81
N TYR A 77 -12.31 0.94 -2.92
CA TYR A 77 -12.14 1.05 -1.48
C TYR A 77 -11.61 -0.25 -0.88
N THR A 78 -10.68 -0.13 0.07
CA THR A 78 -10.22 -1.26 0.87
C THR A 78 -11.22 -1.56 1.99
N LYS A 79 -11.12 -2.77 2.57
CA LYS A 79 -11.79 -3.13 3.82
C LYS A 79 -10.72 -3.30 4.90
N GLY A 80 -10.74 -2.46 5.92
CA GLY A 80 -9.79 -2.51 7.01
C GLY A 80 -10.10 -3.64 7.98
N TYR A 81 -9.10 -4.48 8.26
CA TYR A 81 -9.14 -5.47 9.33
C TYR A 81 -7.97 -5.23 10.28
N THR A 82 -8.20 -5.29 11.60
CA THR A 82 -7.14 -5.15 12.59
C THR A 82 -7.43 -5.97 13.84
N HIS A 83 -6.35 -6.37 14.52
CA HIS A 83 -6.39 -6.98 15.85
C HIS A 83 -6.21 -5.93 16.97
N TYR A 84 -5.98 -4.66 16.63
CA TYR A 84 -5.54 -3.64 17.58
C TYR A 84 -6.49 -3.45 18.77
N HIS A 85 -7.81 -3.50 18.52
CA HIS A 85 -8.83 -3.40 19.58
C HIS A 85 -8.84 -4.59 20.54
N PHE A 86 -8.14 -5.68 20.22
CA PHE A 86 -7.91 -6.83 21.11
C PHE A 86 -6.55 -6.75 21.80
N SER A 87 -5.52 -6.26 21.11
CA SER A 87 -4.16 -6.19 21.68
C SER A 87 -3.92 -4.95 22.55
N ALA A 88 -4.71 -3.89 22.40
CA ALA A 88 -4.51 -2.65 23.14
C ALA A 88 -5.05 -2.69 24.58
N ASN A 89 -5.87 -3.69 24.93
CA ASN A 89 -6.60 -3.76 26.19
C ASN A 89 -6.40 -5.08 26.96
N GLY A 90 -5.37 -5.87 26.63
CA GLY A 90 -5.08 -7.14 27.30
C GLY A 90 -5.97 -8.32 26.89
N LEU A 91 -6.91 -8.12 25.95
CA LEU A 91 -7.80 -9.19 25.48
C LEU A 91 -7.07 -10.20 24.59
N TYR A 92 -5.97 -9.79 23.95
CA TYR A 92 -5.14 -10.65 23.13
C TYR A 92 -4.58 -11.84 23.91
N GLU A 93 -4.09 -11.60 25.12
CA GLU A 93 -3.52 -12.62 26.00
C GLU A 93 -4.59 -13.66 26.39
N LYS A 94 -5.82 -13.21 26.67
CA LYS A 94 -6.95 -14.12 26.92
C LYS A 94 -7.36 -14.94 25.71
N ILE A 95 -7.29 -14.36 24.52
CA ILE A 95 -7.50 -15.10 23.27
C ILE A 95 -6.39 -16.14 23.07
N VAL A 96 -5.14 -15.81 23.39
CA VAL A 96 -4.02 -16.77 23.33
C VAL A 96 -4.27 -17.94 24.27
N GLU A 97 -4.68 -17.69 25.53
CA GLU A 97 -5.05 -18.75 26.49
C GLU A 97 -6.13 -19.68 25.92
N VAL A 98 -7.15 -19.14 25.25
CA VAL A 98 -8.20 -19.94 24.59
C VAL A 98 -7.65 -20.81 23.46
N VAL A 99 -6.75 -20.25 22.64
CA VAL A 99 -6.16 -20.98 21.50
C VAL A 99 -5.20 -22.07 21.98
N GLU A 100 -4.41 -21.79 23.01
CA GLU A 100 -3.47 -22.74 23.63
C GLU A 100 -4.21 -23.98 24.18
N ASN A 101 -5.36 -23.77 24.83
CA ASN A 101 -6.19 -24.84 25.38
C ASN A 101 -7.13 -25.49 24.33
N SER A 102 -6.85 -25.31 23.05
CA SER A 102 -7.64 -25.87 21.94
C SER A 102 -6.80 -26.81 21.08
N PRO A 103 -7.42 -27.67 20.25
CA PRO A 103 -6.71 -28.47 19.25
C PRO A 103 -5.96 -27.66 18.17
N TYR A 104 -6.02 -26.33 18.22
CA TYR A 104 -5.40 -25.42 17.24
C TYR A 104 -4.19 -24.65 17.79
N SER A 105 -3.62 -25.07 18.93
CA SER A 105 -2.48 -24.42 19.59
C SER A 105 -1.26 -24.22 18.67
N ASP A 106 -1.04 -25.10 17.71
CA ASP A 106 0.02 -25.01 16.69
C ASP A 106 0.10 -23.65 15.98
N ILE A 107 -1.03 -22.94 15.85
CA ILE A 107 -1.07 -21.61 15.22
C ILE A 107 -0.19 -20.58 15.96
N LEU A 108 0.00 -20.73 17.28
CA LEU A 108 0.80 -19.85 18.13
C LEU A 108 2.29 -19.94 17.80
N HIS A 109 2.74 -21.08 17.29
CA HIS A 109 4.13 -21.32 16.89
C HIS A 109 4.42 -20.98 15.42
N SER A 110 3.40 -20.52 14.67
CA SER A 110 3.49 -20.27 13.22
C SER A 110 4.01 -18.87 12.82
N TYR A 111 4.80 -18.19 13.67
CA TYR A 111 5.19 -16.78 13.50
C TYR A 111 6.36 -16.53 12.51
N LYS A 112 6.65 -17.46 11.59
CA LYS A 112 7.81 -17.32 10.68
C LYS A 112 7.63 -16.14 9.72
N TYR A 113 8.67 -15.29 9.63
CA TYR A 113 8.73 -14.18 8.69
C TYR A 113 8.49 -14.69 7.25
N GLY A 114 7.58 -14.06 6.52
CA GLY A 114 7.24 -14.42 5.14
C GLY A 114 6.08 -15.41 4.96
N GLN A 115 5.45 -15.92 6.02
CA GLN A 115 4.34 -16.89 5.95
C GLN A 115 2.92 -16.25 5.92
N GLY A 116 2.79 -15.04 5.36
CA GLY A 116 1.50 -14.42 5.06
C GLY A 116 1.03 -13.40 6.10
N ALA A 117 -0.28 -13.36 6.33
CA ALA A 117 -0.94 -12.31 7.11
C ALA A 117 -0.37 -12.19 8.53
N ASN A 118 -0.47 -10.98 9.11
CA ASN A 118 -0.02 -10.67 10.47
C ASN A 118 -0.41 -11.78 11.46
N TRP A 119 0.58 -12.38 12.13
CA TRP A 119 0.39 -13.55 12.98
C TRP A 119 -0.63 -13.30 14.10
N LYS A 120 -0.59 -12.13 14.76
CA LYS A 120 -1.56 -11.76 15.80
C LYS A 120 -2.98 -11.75 15.27
N MET A 121 -3.18 -11.28 14.04
CA MET A 121 -4.50 -11.28 13.40
C MET A 121 -5.01 -12.70 13.14
N ARG A 122 -4.13 -13.65 12.81
CA ARG A 122 -4.50 -15.07 12.65
C ARG A 122 -4.91 -15.69 13.97
N VAL A 123 -4.14 -15.45 15.03
CA VAL A 123 -4.43 -15.93 16.39
C VAL A 123 -5.77 -15.38 16.88
N VAL A 124 -5.98 -14.06 16.80
CA VAL A 124 -7.25 -13.43 17.18
C VAL A 124 -8.42 -13.97 16.39
N LYS A 125 -8.28 -14.11 15.06
CA LYS A 125 -9.33 -14.68 14.24
C LYS A 125 -9.70 -16.10 14.70
N LYS A 126 -8.71 -16.95 14.97
CA LYS A 126 -8.92 -18.34 15.39
C LYS A 126 -9.52 -18.42 16.79
N GLY A 127 -9.02 -17.66 17.75
CA GLY A 127 -9.58 -17.63 19.10
C GLY A 127 -11.03 -17.16 19.12
N LEU A 128 -11.39 -16.15 18.33
CA LEU A 128 -12.78 -15.73 18.17
C LEU A 128 -13.66 -16.83 17.55
N GLU A 129 -13.15 -17.58 16.57
CA GLU A 129 -13.87 -18.72 15.98
C GLU A 129 -14.11 -19.84 17.00
N ILE A 130 -13.12 -20.16 17.84
CA ILE A 130 -13.24 -21.16 18.92
C ILE A 130 -14.31 -20.75 19.93
N LEU A 131 -14.39 -19.47 20.27
CA LEU A 131 -15.40 -18.90 21.16
C LEU A 131 -16.80 -18.78 20.52
N GLY A 132 -16.97 -19.19 19.25
CA GLY A 132 -18.23 -19.03 18.52
C GLY A 132 -18.57 -17.58 18.16
N LEU A 133 -17.61 -16.67 18.24
CA LEU A 133 -17.79 -15.25 17.96
C LEU A 133 -17.60 -14.95 16.46
N PRO A 134 -18.30 -13.93 15.91
CA PRO A 134 -18.21 -13.58 14.49
C PRO A 134 -16.90 -12.86 14.16
N SER A 135 -15.81 -13.63 14.08
CA SER A 135 -14.42 -13.14 13.94
C SER A 135 -14.24 -12.10 12.83
N ARG A 136 -14.85 -12.32 11.66
CA ARG A 136 -14.78 -11.37 10.53
C ARG A 136 -15.46 -10.04 10.82
N LYS A 137 -16.58 -10.02 11.54
CA LYS A 137 -17.25 -8.76 11.92
C LYS A 137 -16.42 -8.02 12.96
N LEU A 138 -15.93 -8.73 13.97
CA LEU A 138 -15.19 -8.15 15.09
C LEU A 138 -13.80 -7.63 14.71
N LEU A 139 -13.14 -8.24 13.73
CA LEU A 139 -11.87 -7.76 13.20
C LEU A 139 -12.03 -6.60 12.20
N ASN A 140 -13.22 -6.39 11.66
CA ASN A 140 -13.49 -5.33 10.70
C ASN A 140 -13.74 -4.01 11.43
N ILE A 141 -12.91 -3.01 11.13
CA ILE A 141 -13.00 -1.68 11.77
C ILE A 141 -13.90 -0.70 11.01
N GLY A 142 -14.57 -1.14 9.96
CA GLY A 142 -15.41 -0.29 9.11
C GLY A 142 -14.64 0.78 8.34
N PHE A 143 -13.33 0.89 8.53
CA PHE A 143 -12.51 1.90 7.90
C PHE A 143 -12.15 1.48 6.47
N SER A 144 -12.59 2.28 5.51
CA SER A 144 -12.29 2.09 4.09
C SER A 144 -11.31 3.15 3.60
N ARG A 145 -10.20 2.73 2.98
CA ARG A 145 -9.24 3.65 2.34
C ARG A 145 -9.44 3.61 0.83
N GLY A 146 -9.38 4.76 0.18
CA GLY A 146 -9.37 4.81 -1.28
C GLY A 146 -8.05 4.24 -1.80
N TYR A 147 -8.11 3.30 -2.73
CA TYR A 147 -6.95 2.67 -3.36
C TYR A 147 -6.72 3.27 -4.74
N TYR A 148 -5.46 3.58 -5.01
CA TYR A 148 -5.03 4.26 -6.22
C TYR A 148 -3.83 3.57 -6.82
N ILE A 149 -3.77 3.58 -8.14
CA ILE A 149 -2.63 3.08 -8.90
C ILE A 149 -2.13 4.13 -9.89
N TYR A 150 -0.85 4.10 -10.19
CA TYR A 150 -0.20 4.84 -11.26
C TYR A 150 0.55 3.84 -12.15
N PRO A 151 -0.08 3.38 -13.24
CA PRO A 151 0.58 2.52 -14.22
C PRO A 151 1.70 3.27 -14.95
N LEU A 152 2.88 2.64 -15.06
CA LEU A 152 4.07 3.21 -15.69
C LEU A 152 4.43 2.54 -17.03
N ALA A 153 3.68 1.52 -17.42
CA ALA A 153 3.81 0.84 -18.69
C ALA A 153 2.43 0.57 -19.29
N ALA A 154 2.32 0.57 -20.61
CA ALA A 154 1.06 0.28 -21.31
C ALA A 154 0.58 -1.16 -21.03
N ASN A 155 1.51 -2.11 -20.95
CA ASN A 155 1.26 -3.53 -20.71
C ASN A 155 1.51 -3.97 -19.25
N TRP A 156 1.32 -3.06 -18.30
CA TRP A 156 1.58 -3.33 -16.88
C TRP A 156 0.78 -4.51 -16.34
N LYS A 157 -0.46 -4.74 -16.82
CA LYS A 157 -1.31 -5.85 -16.36
C LYS A 157 -0.77 -7.18 -16.84
N GLU A 158 -0.41 -7.28 -18.10
CA GLU A 158 0.14 -8.47 -18.74
C GLU A 158 1.46 -8.84 -18.06
N PHE A 159 2.32 -7.83 -17.80
CA PHE A 159 3.57 -8.04 -17.07
C PHE A 159 3.34 -8.54 -15.64
N LEU A 160 2.44 -7.90 -14.87
CA LEU A 160 2.14 -8.34 -13.49
C LEU A 160 1.44 -9.72 -13.44
N ARG A 161 0.72 -10.10 -14.49
CA ARG A 161 0.11 -11.43 -14.65
C ARG A 161 1.09 -12.49 -15.16
N MET A 162 2.33 -12.11 -15.45
CA MET A 162 3.37 -12.99 -16.02
C MET A 162 3.00 -13.51 -17.42
N GLU A 163 2.15 -12.78 -18.15
CA GLU A 163 1.78 -13.08 -19.55
C GLU A 163 2.85 -12.58 -20.54
N THR A 164 3.72 -11.67 -20.09
CA THR A 164 4.86 -11.15 -20.86
C THR A 164 6.04 -10.84 -19.95
N ASP A 165 7.24 -11.00 -20.51
CA ASP A 165 8.51 -10.71 -19.85
C ASP A 165 9.10 -9.34 -20.22
N SER A 166 8.49 -8.65 -21.18
CA SER A 166 8.90 -7.33 -21.67
C SER A 166 7.94 -6.24 -21.18
N ILE A 167 8.48 -5.05 -20.90
CA ILE A 167 7.68 -3.88 -20.53
C ILE A 167 7.63 -2.89 -21.69
N LYS A 168 6.47 -2.25 -21.86
CA LYS A 168 6.24 -1.13 -22.79
C LYS A 168 6.04 0.14 -21.98
N PRO A 169 7.12 0.74 -21.46
CA PRO A 169 7.01 1.86 -20.54
C PRO A 169 6.46 3.12 -21.18
N PHE A 170 5.78 3.95 -20.39
CA PHE A 170 5.51 5.32 -20.79
C PHE A 170 6.79 6.14 -20.68
N ASP A 171 6.96 7.06 -21.63
CA ASP A 171 8.00 8.07 -21.59
C ASP A 171 7.49 9.28 -20.81
N LEU A 172 7.99 9.46 -19.58
CA LEU A 172 7.55 10.50 -18.65
C LEU A 172 8.80 11.19 -18.06
N PRO A 173 9.46 12.10 -18.80
CA PRO A 173 10.58 12.86 -18.29
C PRO A 173 10.20 13.65 -17.02
N PHE A 174 11.10 13.72 -16.04
CA PHE A 174 10.84 14.47 -14.81
C PHE A 174 10.52 15.94 -15.08
N SER A 175 11.25 16.55 -16.03
CA SER A 175 11.03 17.93 -16.47
C SER A 175 9.58 18.18 -16.89
N ASP A 176 9.00 17.28 -17.67
CA ASP A 176 7.66 17.45 -18.23
C ASP A 176 6.59 17.36 -17.13
N LEU A 177 6.79 16.47 -16.15
CA LEU A 177 5.92 16.34 -15.00
C LEU A 177 5.99 17.57 -14.07
N VAL A 178 7.19 18.12 -13.88
CA VAL A 178 7.41 19.36 -13.12
C VAL A 178 6.75 20.55 -13.83
N ASN A 179 6.98 20.71 -15.14
CA ASN A 179 6.39 21.78 -15.94
C ASN A 179 4.86 21.69 -15.94
N HIS A 180 4.30 20.49 -16.11
CA HIS A 180 2.87 20.27 -15.99
C HIS A 180 2.33 20.69 -14.61
N TRP A 181 3.06 20.37 -13.54
CA TRP A 181 2.67 20.80 -12.20
C TRP A 181 2.75 22.31 -12.02
N TRP A 182 3.80 22.94 -12.56
CA TRP A 182 4.01 24.37 -12.51
C TRP A 182 2.85 25.11 -13.15
N GLU A 183 2.55 24.82 -14.41
CA GLU A 183 1.49 25.46 -15.19
C GLU A 183 0.11 25.27 -14.59
N ARG A 184 -0.17 24.08 -14.05
CA ARG A 184 -1.50 23.72 -13.56
C ARG A 184 -1.78 24.26 -12.16
N TRP A 185 -0.77 24.33 -11.30
CA TRP A 185 -0.95 24.66 -9.89
C TRP A 185 -0.09 25.82 -9.40
N LEU A 186 1.23 25.79 -9.61
CA LEU A 186 2.12 26.76 -8.97
C LEU A 186 1.98 28.16 -9.57
N SER A 187 1.92 28.30 -10.89
CA SER A 187 1.82 29.60 -11.58
C SER A 187 0.61 30.43 -11.16
N LYS A 188 -0.49 29.78 -10.76
CA LYS A 188 -1.74 30.43 -10.31
C LYS A 188 -1.71 30.87 -8.83
N ARG A 189 -0.59 30.65 -8.14
CA ARG A 189 -0.42 30.84 -6.70
C ARG A 189 0.79 31.71 -6.35
N LEU A 190 1.58 32.05 -7.36
CA LEU A 190 2.58 33.11 -7.35
C LEU A 190 1.88 34.42 -7.70
#